data_AF-A0A078HBI4-F1
#
_entry.id   AF-A0A078HBI4-F1
#
_cell.length_a   1.000
_cell.length_b   1.000
_cell.length_c   1.000
_cell.angle_alpha   90.00
_cell.angle_beta   90.00
_cell.angle_gamma   90.00
#
_symmetry.space_group_name_H-M   'P 1'
#
loop_
_entity.id
_entity.type
_entity.pdbx_description
1 polymer ?
#
loop_
_entity_poly.entity_id
_entity_poly.type
_entity_poly.pdbx_seq_one_letter_code
_entity_poly.pdbx_strand_id
1 'polypeptide(L)'
;METITSLKDLPFFFSVFVFVYLLGYLYVFRRWSPASRPLASSCLISLLHGVSAVYLAARALLSDPNRGFSSPNTPSQNSVLDFSSAYFLADLLHLAVFPSPAGGDALFAAHHAAVLFVFLTCRYLVSHGACALLALLIVAEATSACQNSWTLADARGPDAPLAVSLHRFVTVPFYASYSVCRCVLAPLLIVKMTWFYVSGGADDVIPRWVWVSWTVVIVVAVSVSVLWIRNLWVLFFKEKRNSKIAKKIQ
;
A
#
# COMPACT_ATOMS: atom_id res chain seq x y z
N MET A 1 31.26 -10.69 -1.39
CA MET A 1 30.44 -11.74 -0.73
C MET A 1 29.06 -11.23 -0.27
N GLU A 2 28.66 -10.00 -0.63
CA GLU A 2 27.33 -9.41 -0.28
C GLU A 2 26.26 -9.59 -1.38
N THR A 3 26.65 -9.96 -2.59
CA THR A 3 25.72 -10.15 -3.73
C THR A 3 24.86 -11.42 -3.63
N ILE A 4 25.31 -12.44 -2.88
CA ILE A 4 24.61 -13.74 -2.78
C ILE A 4 23.55 -13.75 -1.66
N THR A 5 23.71 -12.95 -0.61
CA THR A 5 22.70 -12.77 0.45
C THR A 5 21.54 -11.90 -0.03
N SER A 6 21.84 -10.87 -0.83
CA SER A 6 20.91 -9.88 -1.39
C SER A 6 19.78 -10.47 -2.26
N LEU A 7 19.99 -11.62 -2.93
CA LEU A 7 18.98 -12.24 -3.82
C LEU A 7 18.01 -13.19 -3.09
N LYS A 8 18.25 -13.51 -1.81
CA LYS A 8 17.45 -14.49 -1.07
C LYS A 8 16.25 -13.87 -0.36
N ASP A 9 16.30 -12.58 -0.07
CA ASP A 9 15.27 -11.88 0.69
C ASP A 9 13.91 -11.89 -0.02
N LEU A 10 13.87 -11.56 -1.31
CA LEU A 10 12.62 -11.51 -2.07
C LEU A 10 11.90 -12.88 -2.13
N PRO A 11 12.53 -14.00 -2.54
CA PRO A 11 11.88 -15.32 -2.51
C PRO A 11 11.47 -15.77 -1.10
N PHE A 12 12.28 -15.44 -0.08
CA PHE A 12 11.97 -15.76 1.31
C PHE A 12 10.72 -15.01 1.79
N PHE A 13 10.70 -13.68 1.66
CA PHE A 13 9.55 -12.87 2.05
C PHE A 13 8.30 -13.25 1.25
N PHE A 14 8.44 -13.57 -0.04
CA PHE A 14 7.32 -14.04 -0.86
C PHE A 14 6.73 -15.34 -0.29
N SER A 15 7.58 -16.28 0.09
CA SER A 15 7.15 -17.53 0.74
C SER A 15 6.44 -17.28 2.07
N VAL A 16 6.91 -16.30 2.85
CA VAL A 16 6.24 -15.87 4.09
C VAL A 16 4.85 -15.31 3.81
N PHE A 17 4.70 -14.42 2.84
CA PHE A 17 3.38 -13.85 2.50
C PHE A 17 2.43 -14.92 1.96
N VAL A 18 2.90 -15.82 1.09
CA VAL A 18 2.09 -16.96 0.62
C VAL A 18 1.67 -17.86 1.78
N PHE A 19 2.59 -18.17 2.70
CA PHE A 19 2.26 -18.96 3.89
C PHE A 19 1.19 -18.29 4.75
N VAL A 20 1.33 -16.98 5.02
CA VAL A 20 0.35 -16.22 5.82
C VAL A 20 -0.99 -16.12 5.10
N TYR A 21 -0.99 -15.95 3.78
CA TYR A 21 -2.21 -15.98 2.97
C TYR A 21 -2.92 -17.33 3.11
N LEU A 22 -2.19 -18.45 2.95
CA LEU A 22 -2.74 -19.80 3.09
C LEU A 22 -3.23 -20.08 4.51
N LEU A 23 -2.51 -19.61 5.53
CA LEU A 23 -2.95 -19.69 6.92
C LEU A 23 -4.26 -18.94 7.14
N GLY A 24 -4.35 -17.72 6.59
CA GLY A 24 -5.55 -16.91 6.56
C GLY A 24 -6.72 -17.65 5.92
N TYR A 25 -6.50 -18.17 4.71
CA TYR A 25 -7.51 -18.82 3.89
C TYR A 25 -8.00 -20.13 4.50
N LEU A 26 -7.08 -21.02 4.89
CA LEU A 26 -7.40 -22.38 5.32
C LEU A 26 -7.83 -22.46 6.79
N TYR A 27 -7.37 -21.55 7.65
CA TYR A 27 -7.56 -21.67 9.11
C TYR A 27 -8.27 -20.47 9.72
N VAL A 28 -7.80 -19.23 9.50
CA VAL A 28 -8.34 -18.03 10.16
C VAL A 28 -9.76 -17.73 9.66
N PHE A 29 -9.92 -17.66 8.34
CA PHE A 29 -11.19 -17.31 7.68
C PHE A 29 -11.94 -18.54 7.16
N ARG A 30 -11.63 -19.74 7.67
CA ARG A 30 -12.23 -21.01 7.22
C ARG A 30 -13.76 -21.07 7.35
N ARG A 31 -14.33 -20.26 8.26
CA ARG A 31 -15.78 -20.15 8.50
C ARG A 31 -16.45 -19.05 7.69
N TRP A 32 -15.68 -18.24 6.97
CA TRP A 32 -16.21 -17.21 6.07
C TRP A 32 -16.67 -17.85 4.77
N SER A 33 -17.56 -17.16 4.07
CA SER A 33 -18.07 -17.61 2.78
C SER A 33 -16.93 -17.81 1.76
N PRO A 34 -17.05 -18.75 0.81
CA PRO A 34 -16.07 -18.91 -0.26
C PRO A 34 -15.81 -17.62 -1.06
N ALA A 35 -16.79 -16.72 -1.16
CA ALA A 35 -16.68 -15.45 -1.87
C ALA A 35 -15.83 -14.41 -1.09
N SER A 36 -16.00 -14.30 0.22
CA SER A 36 -15.33 -13.29 1.05
C SER A 36 -13.96 -13.74 1.60
N ARG A 37 -13.71 -15.05 1.61
CA ARG A 37 -12.51 -15.64 2.22
C ARG A 37 -11.19 -15.28 1.49
N PRO A 38 -11.11 -15.29 0.14
CA PRO A 38 -9.92 -14.81 -0.56
C PRO A 38 -9.57 -13.36 -0.18
N LEU A 39 -10.54 -12.46 -0.25
CA LEU A 39 -10.37 -11.05 0.12
C LEU A 39 -9.88 -10.90 1.56
N ALA A 40 -10.50 -11.62 2.51
CA ALA A 40 -10.08 -11.56 3.91
C ALA A 40 -8.62 -12.03 4.11
N SER A 41 -8.18 -13.02 3.33
CA SER A 41 -6.81 -13.53 3.36
C SER A 41 -5.81 -12.55 2.74
N SER A 42 -6.19 -11.85 1.66
CA SER A 42 -5.43 -10.73 1.10
C SER A 42 -5.32 -9.57 2.10
N CYS A 43 -6.41 -9.18 2.77
CA CYS A 43 -6.37 -8.19 3.84
C CYS A 43 -5.41 -8.57 4.98
N LEU A 44 -5.30 -9.86 5.32
CA LEU A 44 -4.38 -10.33 6.36
C LEU A 44 -2.91 -10.13 5.97
N ILE A 45 -2.52 -10.48 4.73
CA ILE A 45 -1.15 -10.21 4.26
C ILE A 45 -0.88 -8.72 4.10
N SER A 46 -1.90 -7.93 3.72
CA SER A 46 -1.82 -6.47 3.62
C SER A 46 -1.64 -5.81 4.99
N LEU A 47 -2.32 -6.30 6.03
CA LEU A 47 -2.11 -5.86 7.42
C LEU A 47 -0.69 -6.16 7.90
N LEU A 48 -0.20 -7.38 7.65
CA LEU A 48 1.16 -7.77 8.00
C LEU A 48 2.16 -6.87 7.28
N HIS A 49 2.00 -6.69 5.96
CA HIS A 49 2.86 -5.82 5.17
C HIS A 49 2.82 -4.39 5.65
N GLY A 50 1.66 -3.73 5.69
CA GLY A 50 1.57 -2.30 5.95
C GLY A 50 2.14 -1.90 7.31
N VAL A 51 1.82 -2.65 8.37
CA VAL A 51 2.34 -2.38 9.72
C VAL A 51 3.86 -2.58 9.78
N SER A 52 4.35 -3.70 9.24
CA SER A 52 5.79 -3.98 9.22
C SER A 52 6.55 -3.03 8.30
N ALA A 53 6.00 -2.65 7.14
CA ALA A 53 6.61 -1.77 6.16
C ALA A 53 6.83 -0.38 6.74
N VAL A 54 5.82 0.20 7.41
CA VAL A 54 5.97 1.49 8.11
C VAL A 54 7.11 1.43 9.12
N TYR A 55 7.12 0.41 9.97
CA TYR A 55 8.15 0.26 11.00
C TYR A 55 9.55 0.06 10.41
N LEU A 56 9.70 -0.89 9.48
CA LEU A 56 10.99 -1.26 8.88
C LEU A 56 11.54 -0.11 8.02
N ALA A 57 10.70 0.54 7.21
CA ALA A 57 11.09 1.69 6.41
C ALA A 57 11.50 2.87 7.30
N ALA A 58 10.71 3.20 8.33
CA ALA A 58 11.06 4.28 9.26
C ALA A 58 12.39 4.01 9.95
N ARG A 59 12.61 2.78 10.43
CA ARG A 59 13.89 2.37 11.02
C ARG A 59 15.04 2.47 10.01
N ALA A 60 14.86 1.99 8.79
CA ALA A 60 15.89 2.04 7.75
C ALA A 60 16.29 3.49 7.41
N LEU A 61 15.32 4.40 7.32
CA LEU A 61 15.59 5.83 7.05
C LEU A 61 16.20 6.55 8.25
N LEU A 62 15.73 6.27 9.47
CA LEU A 62 16.23 6.93 10.67
C LEU A 62 17.66 6.50 11.03
N SER A 63 18.02 5.25 10.74
CA SER A 63 19.37 4.72 10.96
C SER A 63 20.39 5.13 9.88
N ASP A 64 19.94 5.66 8.74
CA ASP A 64 20.82 6.11 7.66
C ASP A 64 21.25 7.57 7.88
N PRO A 65 22.55 7.86 7.99
CA PRO A 65 23.06 9.23 8.07
C PRO A 65 22.97 9.96 6.72
N ASN A 66 22.87 9.27 5.57
CA ASN A 66 22.83 9.87 4.24
C ASN A 66 21.45 9.73 3.57
N ARG A 67 20.55 10.65 3.88
CA ARG A 67 19.14 10.64 3.44
C ARG A 67 18.90 11.39 2.13
N GLY A 68 19.86 11.33 1.20
CA GLY A 68 19.72 11.93 -0.12
C GLY A 68 18.70 11.19 -1.00
N PHE A 69 18.02 11.90 -1.91
CA PHE A 69 17.09 11.28 -2.85
C PHE A 69 17.75 10.53 -4.01
N SER A 70 19.08 10.65 -4.11
CA SER A 70 19.95 9.89 -5.00
C SER A 70 21.02 9.11 -4.24
N SER A 71 20.91 8.98 -2.90
CA SER A 71 21.90 8.20 -2.15
C SER A 71 21.86 6.72 -2.55
N PRO A 72 23.00 6.01 -2.45
CA PRO A 72 23.03 4.56 -2.63
C PRO A 72 22.10 3.88 -1.63
N ASN A 73 21.38 2.86 -2.09
CA ASN A 73 20.50 2.10 -1.22
C ASN A 73 21.32 1.34 -0.18
N THR A 74 20.98 1.51 1.10
CA THR A 74 21.60 0.73 2.18
C THR A 74 21.07 -0.71 2.19
N PRO A 75 21.77 -1.67 2.83
CA PRO A 75 21.26 -3.03 2.97
C PRO A 75 19.88 -3.11 3.64
N SER A 76 19.61 -2.26 4.63
CA SER A 76 18.30 -2.21 5.30
C SER A 76 17.21 -1.67 4.37
N GLN A 77 17.50 -0.65 3.57
CA GLN A 77 16.56 -0.13 2.57
C GLN A 77 16.26 -1.18 1.48
N ASN A 78 17.28 -1.90 1.02
CA ASN A 78 17.12 -3.00 0.07
C ASN A 78 16.24 -4.13 0.62
N SER A 79 16.42 -4.52 1.88
CA SER A 79 15.57 -5.54 2.51
C SER A 79 14.11 -5.07 2.64
N VAL A 80 13.85 -3.78 2.90
CA VAL A 80 12.49 -3.22 2.90
C VAL A 80 11.86 -3.22 1.50
N LEU A 81 12.64 -2.91 0.46
CA LEU A 81 12.20 -2.98 -0.93
C LEU A 81 11.86 -4.43 -1.33
N ASP A 82 12.67 -5.40 -0.92
CA ASP A 82 12.43 -6.82 -1.18
C ASP A 82 11.21 -7.33 -0.40
N PHE A 83 11.07 -6.97 0.88
CA PHE A 83 9.89 -7.26 1.70
C PHE A 83 8.60 -6.73 1.06
N SER A 84 8.61 -5.47 0.62
CA SER A 84 7.41 -4.86 0.03
C SER A 84 7.12 -5.41 -1.37
N SER A 85 8.15 -5.65 -2.18
CA SER A 85 8.01 -6.28 -3.50
C SER A 85 7.41 -7.68 -3.40
N ALA A 86 7.84 -8.46 -2.40
CA ALA A 86 7.29 -9.78 -2.11
C ALA A 86 5.79 -9.74 -1.76
N TYR A 87 5.36 -8.77 -0.97
CA TYR A 87 3.95 -8.55 -0.68
C TYR A 87 3.16 -8.21 -1.95
N PHE A 88 3.60 -7.22 -2.74
CA PHE A 88 2.90 -6.82 -3.96
C PHE A 88 2.80 -7.99 -4.96
N LEU A 89 3.83 -8.83 -5.05
CA LEU A 89 3.81 -10.03 -5.88
C LEU A 89 2.80 -11.08 -5.36
N ALA A 90 2.78 -11.33 -4.05
CA ALA A 90 1.82 -12.27 -3.45
C ALA A 90 0.37 -11.79 -3.61
N ASP A 91 0.14 -10.49 -3.49
CA ASP A 91 -1.19 -9.91 -3.64
C ASP A 91 -1.65 -9.86 -5.11
N LEU A 92 -0.73 -9.57 -6.06
CA LEU A 92 -1.02 -9.73 -7.49
C LEU A 92 -1.37 -11.17 -7.85
N LEU A 93 -0.70 -12.16 -7.25
CA LEU A 93 -1.06 -13.56 -7.43
C LEU A 93 -2.47 -13.85 -6.89
N HIS A 94 -2.83 -13.30 -5.73
CA HIS A 94 -4.20 -13.37 -5.22
C HIS A 94 -5.20 -12.80 -6.22
N LEU A 95 -4.98 -11.60 -6.74
CA LEU A 95 -5.87 -10.93 -7.70
C LEU A 95 -5.98 -11.69 -9.03
N ALA A 96 -4.91 -12.37 -9.47
CA ALA A 96 -4.92 -13.19 -10.67
C ALA A 96 -5.70 -14.51 -10.48
N VAL A 97 -5.63 -15.13 -9.29
CA VAL A 97 -6.29 -16.41 -8.99
C VAL A 97 -7.75 -16.20 -8.57
N PHE A 98 -8.06 -15.11 -7.88
CA PHE A 98 -9.39 -14.78 -7.35
C PHE A 98 -9.88 -13.41 -7.84
N PRO A 99 -10.04 -13.21 -9.17
CA PRO A 99 -10.53 -11.95 -9.69
C PRO A 99 -11.97 -11.69 -9.23
N SER A 100 -12.26 -10.46 -8.79
CA SER A 100 -13.62 -10.06 -8.45
C SER A 100 -14.55 -10.18 -9.67
N PRO A 101 -15.70 -10.86 -9.54
CA PRO A 101 -16.69 -10.99 -10.61
C PRO A 101 -17.22 -9.64 -11.12
N ALA A 102 -17.10 -8.57 -10.32
CA ALA A 102 -17.59 -7.24 -10.65
C ALA A 102 -16.59 -6.39 -11.48
N GLY A 103 -15.40 -6.93 -11.80
CA GLY A 103 -14.39 -6.24 -12.63
C GLY A 103 -13.72 -5.03 -11.97
N GLY A 104 -13.99 -4.77 -10.68
CA GLY A 104 -13.46 -3.61 -9.93
C GLY A 104 -11.97 -3.69 -9.58
N ASP A 105 -11.36 -4.87 -9.68
CA ASP A 105 -10.01 -5.12 -9.18
C ASP A 105 -8.91 -4.65 -10.15
N ALA A 106 -9.25 -4.35 -11.41
CA ALA A 106 -8.24 -4.03 -12.43
C ALA A 106 -7.41 -2.79 -12.06
N LEU A 107 -8.03 -1.75 -11.49
CA LEU A 107 -7.32 -0.56 -11.02
C LEU A 107 -6.41 -0.86 -9.83
N PHE A 108 -6.85 -1.74 -8.93
CA PHE A 108 -6.09 -2.16 -7.77
C PHE A 108 -4.88 -3.02 -8.17
N ALA A 109 -5.08 -3.99 -9.07
CA ALA A 109 -4.02 -4.78 -9.67
C ALA A 109 -3.01 -3.91 -10.45
N ALA A 110 -3.49 -2.96 -11.26
CA ALA A 110 -2.63 -2.03 -11.98
C ALA A 110 -1.80 -1.16 -11.01
N HIS A 111 -2.41 -0.70 -9.91
CA HIS A 111 -1.70 0.01 -8.86
C HIS A 111 -0.58 -0.85 -8.24
N HIS A 112 -0.88 -2.09 -7.88
CA HIS A 112 0.09 -3.01 -7.28
C HIS A 112 1.24 -3.34 -8.23
N ALA A 113 0.93 -3.58 -9.50
CA ALA A 113 1.94 -3.80 -10.54
C ALA A 113 2.83 -2.57 -10.74
N ALA A 114 2.27 -1.35 -10.71
CA ALA A 114 3.03 -0.12 -10.88
C ALA A 114 3.94 0.17 -9.67
N VAL A 115 3.47 -0.07 -8.44
CA VAL A 115 4.33 0.04 -7.24
C VAL A 115 5.44 -1.00 -7.26
N LEU A 116 5.14 -2.24 -7.65
CA LEU A 116 6.13 -3.30 -7.81
C LEU A 116 7.20 -2.91 -8.85
N PHE A 117 6.81 -2.33 -9.99
CA PHE A 117 7.74 -1.80 -10.98
C PHE A 117 8.69 -0.76 -10.39
N VAL A 118 8.18 0.21 -9.63
CA VAL A 118 8.98 1.25 -8.97
C VAL A 118 9.99 0.63 -7.98
N PHE A 119 9.55 -0.34 -7.16
CA PHE A 119 10.43 -0.99 -6.20
C PHE A 119 11.49 -1.86 -6.84
N LEU A 120 11.13 -2.69 -7.83
CA LEU A 120 12.09 -3.54 -8.52
C LEU A 120 13.13 -2.74 -9.29
N THR A 121 12.74 -1.65 -9.96
CA THR A 121 13.69 -0.78 -10.66
C THR A 121 14.59 -0.02 -9.67
N CYS A 122 14.06 0.47 -8.55
CA CYS A 122 14.92 1.06 -7.51
C CYS A 122 15.92 0.03 -6.94
N ARG A 123 15.44 -1.19 -6.68
CA ARG A 123 16.20 -2.25 -5.99
C ARG A 123 17.24 -2.94 -6.86
N TYR A 124 16.91 -3.24 -8.11
CA TYR A 124 17.70 -4.13 -8.96
C TYR A 124 18.27 -3.43 -10.19
N LEU A 125 17.69 -2.31 -10.64
CA LEU A 125 18.18 -1.60 -11.83
C LEU A 125 19.15 -0.47 -11.46
N VAL A 126 18.77 0.42 -10.53
CA VAL A 126 19.59 1.60 -10.20
C VAL A 126 20.30 1.53 -8.85
N SER A 127 19.76 0.78 -7.88
CA SER A 127 20.32 0.67 -6.50
C SER A 127 20.53 2.02 -5.78
N HIS A 128 19.81 3.06 -6.19
CA HIS A 128 19.83 4.39 -5.62
C HIS A 128 18.40 4.93 -5.46
N GLY A 129 18.23 5.87 -4.53
CA GLY A 129 16.99 6.63 -4.37
C GLY A 129 15.91 5.97 -3.51
N ALA A 130 16.21 4.88 -2.81
CA ALA A 130 15.28 4.25 -1.89
C ALA A 130 14.78 5.22 -0.80
N CYS A 131 15.58 6.21 -0.40
CA CYS A 131 15.17 7.17 0.64
C CYS A 131 13.82 7.85 0.33
N ALA A 132 13.63 8.33 -0.91
CA ALA A 132 12.40 9.01 -1.29
C ALA A 132 11.21 8.03 -1.40
N LEU A 133 11.45 6.86 -1.99
CA LEU A 133 10.43 5.83 -2.19
C LEU A 133 9.96 5.22 -0.88
N LEU A 134 10.86 4.98 0.07
CA LEU A 134 10.52 4.47 1.40
C LEU A 134 9.79 5.53 2.24
N ALA A 135 10.11 6.82 2.09
CA ALA A 135 9.33 7.88 2.73
C ALA A 135 7.89 7.90 2.21
N LEU A 136 7.70 7.73 0.89
CA LEU A 136 6.37 7.58 0.30
C LEU A 136 5.67 6.29 0.72
N LEU A 137 6.39 5.17 0.86
CA LEU A 137 5.86 3.91 1.39
C LEU A 137 5.32 4.10 2.82
N ILE A 138 6.06 4.78 3.69
CA ILE A 138 5.59 5.10 5.05
C ILE A 138 4.27 5.87 5.00
N VAL A 139 4.18 6.92 4.18
CA VAL A 139 2.96 7.72 4.04
C VAL A 139 1.81 6.89 3.45
N ALA A 140 2.10 6.01 2.50
CA ALA A 140 1.10 5.16 1.86
C ALA A 140 0.54 4.10 2.83
N GLU A 141 1.40 3.49 3.64
CA GLU A 141 1.05 2.37 4.52
C GLU A 141 0.63 2.82 5.93
N ALA A 142 0.85 4.08 6.32
CA ALA A 142 0.41 4.62 7.62
C ALA A 142 -1.09 4.43 7.88
N THR A 143 -1.89 4.32 6.81
CA THR A 143 -3.34 4.12 6.88
C THR A 143 -3.77 2.67 6.70
N SER A 144 -2.83 1.76 6.41
CA SER A 144 -3.09 0.38 6.00
C SER A 144 -3.84 -0.41 7.07
N ALA A 145 -3.49 -0.25 8.35
CA ALA A 145 -4.20 -0.90 9.45
C ALA A 145 -5.68 -0.50 9.51
N CYS A 146 -5.98 0.79 9.33
CA CYS A 146 -7.35 1.30 9.31
C CYS A 146 -8.09 0.84 8.04
N GLN A 147 -7.45 0.94 6.87
CA GLN A 147 -8.03 0.54 5.59
C GLN A 147 -8.39 -0.94 5.54
N ASN A 148 -7.48 -1.81 5.97
CA ASN A 148 -7.72 -3.25 5.97
C ASN A 148 -8.73 -3.67 7.04
N SER A 149 -8.72 -3.04 8.22
CA SER A 149 -9.77 -3.28 9.22
C SER A 149 -11.14 -2.85 8.72
N TRP A 150 -11.21 -1.71 8.03
CA TRP A 150 -12.43 -1.22 7.37
C TRP A 150 -12.93 -2.21 6.31
N THR A 151 -12.03 -2.68 5.43
CA THR A 151 -12.33 -3.64 4.36
C THR A 151 -12.76 -5.00 4.90
N LEU A 152 -12.08 -5.52 5.93
CA LEU A 152 -12.44 -6.78 6.59
C LEU A 152 -13.81 -6.70 7.27
N ALA A 153 -14.09 -5.58 7.92
CA ALA A 153 -15.36 -5.38 8.60
C ALA A 153 -16.52 -5.31 7.59
N ASP A 154 -16.32 -4.66 6.45
CA ASP A 154 -17.27 -4.64 5.33
C ASP A 154 -17.47 -6.04 4.73
N ALA A 155 -16.36 -6.73 4.41
CA ALA A 155 -16.38 -8.08 3.84
C ALA A 155 -17.03 -9.14 4.76
N ARG A 156 -16.99 -8.94 6.09
CA ARG A 156 -17.68 -9.82 7.04
C ARG A 156 -19.20 -9.67 6.94
N GLY A 157 -19.69 -8.51 6.54
CA GLY A 157 -21.11 -8.22 6.36
C GLY A 157 -21.87 -7.87 7.64
N PRO A 158 -23.14 -7.46 7.50
CA PRO A 158 -23.95 -6.89 8.57
C PRO A 158 -24.38 -7.89 9.66
N ASP A 159 -24.30 -9.19 9.39
CA ASP A 159 -24.71 -10.26 10.31
C ASP A 159 -23.78 -10.40 11.53
N ALA A 160 -22.64 -9.71 11.54
CA ALA A 160 -21.70 -9.71 12.65
C ALA A 160 -21.73 -8.34 13.38
N PRO A 161 -22.36 -8.24 14.57
CA PRO A 161 -22.43 -6.98 15.31
C PRO A 161 -21.07 -6.33 15.59
N LEU A 162 -20.05 -7.16 15.86
CA LEU A 162 -18.67 -6.69 16.05
C LEU A 162 -18.10 -6.05 14.78
N ALA A 163 -18.35 -6.64 13.60
CA ALA A 163 -17.88 -6.09 12.33
C ALA A 163 -18.56 -4.75 12.03
N VAL A 164 -19.87 -4.65 12.23
CA VAL A 164 -20.62 -3.39 12.06
C VAL A 164 -20.09 -2.30 13.01
N SER A 165 -19.84 -2.64 14.27
CA SER A 165 -19.28 -1.72 15.26
C SER A 165 -17.87 -1.25 14.86
N LEU A 166 -17.00 -2.20 14.48
CA LEU A 166 -15.64 -1.91 14.03
C LEU A 166 -15.63 -1.04 12.78
N HIS A 167 -16.44 -1.37 11.78
CA HIS A 167 -16.58 -0.60 10.54
C HIS A 167 -16.96 0.85 10.84
N ARG A 168 -17.99 1.06 11.68
CA ARG A 168 -18.42 2.41 12.09
C ARG A 168 -17.33 3.16 12.85
N PHE A 169 -16.63 2.49 13.75
CA PHE A 169 -15.57 3.08 14.56
C PHE A 169 -14.38 3.53 13.70
N VAL A 170 -13.95 2.69 12.75
CA VAL A 170 -12.75 2.96 11.94
C VAL A 170 -13.02 3.86 10.73
N THR A 171 -14.26 3.95 10.24
CA THR A 171 -14.61 4.71 9.00
C THR A 171 -14.08 6.15 9.01
N VAL A 172 -14.44 6.95 10.02
CA VAL A 172 -14.04 8.37 10.06
C VAL A 172 -12.53 8.54 10.30
N PRO A 173 -11.90 7.83 11.26
CA PRO A 173 -10.44 7.85 11.43
C PRO A 173 -9.69 7.45 10.16
N PHE A 174 -10.15 6.39 9.47
CA PHE A 174 -9.60 5.96 8.18
C PHE A 174 -9.71 7.10 7.16
N TYR A 175 -10.90 7.65 6.95
CA TYR A 175 -11.08 8.64 5.90
C TYR A 175 -10.26 9.91 6.13
N ALA A 176 -10.20 10.39 7.38
CA ALA A 176 -9.43 11.56 7.75
C ALA A 176 -7.93 11.33 7.56
N SER A 177 -7.39 10.25 8.12
CA SER A 177 -5.95 9.92 8.02
C SER A 177 -5.53 9.65 6.58
N TYR A 178 -6.36 8.93 5.80
CA TYR A 178 -6.13 8.69 4.38
C TYR A 178 -6.13 9.98 3.57
N SER A 179 -7.06 10.90 3.85
CA SER A 179 -7.09 12.22 3.20
C SER A 179 -5.83 13.03 3.50
N VAL A 180 -5.34 13.04 4.75
CA VAL A 180 -4.10 13.74 5.10
C VAL A 180 -2.89 13.12 4.40
N CYS A 181 -2.76 11.79 4.44
CA CYS A 181 -1.62 11.11 3.82
C CYS A 181 -1.59 11.30 2.30
N ARG A 182 -2.73 11.20 1.62
CA ARG A 182 -2.81 11.25 0.15
C ARG A 182 -2.95 12.66 -0.42
N CYS A 183 -3.63 13.58 0.27
CA CYS A 183 -3.86 14.94 -0.24
C CYS A 183 -2.82 15.96 0.24
N VAL A 184 -2.08 15.65 1.32
CA VAL A 184 -1.10 16.59 1.90
C VAL A 184 0.30 16.01 1.91
N LEU A 185 0.52 14.93 2.66
CA LEU A 185 1.88 14.42 2.89
C LEU A 185 2.52 13.87 1.62
N ALA A 186 1.80 13.04 0.85
CA ALA A 186 2.32 12.48 -0.39
C ALA A 186 2.62 13.56 -1.45
N PRO A 187 1.72 14.52 -1.76
CA PRO A 187 2.02 15.61 -2.70
C PRO A 187 3.24 16.44 -2.31
N LEU A 188 3.42 16.75 -1.01
CA LEU A 188 4.60 17.48 -0.53
C LEU A 188 5.89 16.71 -0.80
N LEU A 189 5.91 15.40 -0.53
CA LEU A 189 7.05 14.53 -0.82
C LEU A 189 7.32 14.41 -2.32
N ILE A 190 6.26 14.24 -3.14
CA ILE A 190 6.37 14.13 -4.59
C ILE A 190 6.98 15.40 -5.19
N VAL A 191 6.51 16.58 -4.78
CA VAL A 191 7.06 17.86 -5.25
C VAL A 191 8.53 17.97 -4.88
N LYS A 192 8.89 17.69 -3.63
CA LYS A 192 10.29 17.75 -3.17
C LYS A 192 11.20 16.79 -3.95
N MET A 193 10.75 15.55 -4.14
CA MET A 193 11.48 14.52 -4.89
C MET A 193 11.62 14.89 -6.36
N THR A 194 10.53 15.33 -6.99
CA THR A 194 10.51 15.70 -8.42
C THR A 194 11.40 16.91 -8.68
N TRP A 195 11.34 17.93 -7.81
CA TRP A 195 12.20 19.10 -7.91
C TRP A 195 13.68 18.73 -7.87
N PHE A 196 14.07 17.85 -6.95
CA PHE A 196 15.44 17.35 -6.82
C PHE A 196 15.93 16.64 -8.10
N TYR A 197 15.07 15.82 -8.73
CA TYR A 197 15.44 15.14 -9.97
C TYR A 197 15.52 16.10 -11.16
N VAL A 198 14.57 17.02 -11.29
CA VAL A 198 14.55 18.02 -12.37
C VAL A 198 15.74 18.98 -12.29
N SER A 199 16.22 19.30 -11.08
CA SER A 199 17.43 20.12 -10.89
C SER A 199 18.74 19.37 -11.15
N GLY A 200 18.70 18.14 -11.66
CA GLY A 200 19.88 17.33 -11.96
C GLY A 200 20.50 16.62 -10.75
N GLY A 201 19.84 16.60 -9.58
CA GLY A 201 20.39 16.03 -8.34
C GLY A 201 20.64 14.52 -8.37
N ALA A 202 20.22 13.85 -9.43
CA ALA A 202 20.42 12.42 -9.65
C ALA A 202 21.00 12.06 -11.03
N ASP A 203 21.41 13.05 -11.84
CA ASP A 203 21.79 12.82 -13.25
C ASP A 203 22.96 11.82 -13.41
N ASP A 204 23.85 11.73 -12.42
CA ASP A 204 25.01 10.83 -12.44
C ASP A 204 24.69 9.37 -12.05
N VAL A 205 23.54 9.11 -11.41
CA VAL A 205 23.26 7.81 -10.75
C VAL A 205 21.89 7.21 -11.06
N ILE A 206 20.89 8.03 -11.38
CA ILE A 206 19.54 7.56 -11.74
C ILE A 206 19.23 8.05 -13.15
N PRO A 207 19.13 7.16 -14.15
CA PRO A 207 18.81 7.55 -15.52
C PRO A 207 17.48 8.31 -15.58
N ARG A 208 17.41 9.34 -16.44
CA ARG A 208 16.25 10.24 -16.50
C ARG A 208 14.93 9.53 -16.73
N TRP A 209 14.91 8.54 -17.62
CA TRP A 209 13.70 7.77 -17.90
C TRP A 209 13.19 7.00 -16.66
N VAL A 210 14.09 6.57 -15.76
CA VAL A 210 13.73 5.82 -14.55
C VAL A 210 12.98 6.74 -13.59
N TRP A 211 13.58 7.87 -13.18
CA TRP A 211 12.92 8.76 -12.22
C TRP A 211 11.66 9.40 -12.82
N VAL A 212 11.65 9.71 -14.13
CA VAL A 212 10.43 10.20 -14.80
C VAL A 212 9.32 9.16 -14.72
N SER A 213 9.63 7.89 -15.00
CA SER A 213 8.64 6.80 -14.90
C SER A 213 8.11 6.63 -13.47
N TRP A 214 8.98 6.72 -12.46
CA TRP A 214 8.56 6.67 -11.05
C TRP A 214 7.63 7.81 -10.70
N THR A 215 8.00 9.04 -11.03
CA THR A 215 7.18 10.23 -10.75
C THR A 215 5.81 10.12 -11.41
N VAL A 216 5.73 9.70 -12.67
CA VAL A 216 4.44 9.52 -13.37
C VAL A 216 3.59 8.48 -12.67
N VAL A 217 4.14 7.30 -12.37
CA VAL A 217 3.41 6.22 -11.67
C VAL A 217 2.89 6.70 -10.31
N ILE A 218 3.73 7.37 -9.52
CA ILE A 218 3.39 7.85 -8.18
C ILE A 218 2.30 8.92 -8.25
N VAL A 219 2.41 9.88 -9.17
CA VAL A 219 1.40 10.95 -9.35
C VAL A 219 0.05 10.36 -9.76
N VAL A 220 0.03 9.41 -10.69
CA VAL A 220 -1.21 8.73 -11.11
C VAL A 220 -1.82 7.96 -9.94
N ALA A 221 -1.03 7.17 -9.22
CA ALA A 221 -1.49 6.39 -8.07
C ALA A 221 -2.10 7.30 -6.98
N VAL A 222 -1.42 8.39 -6.63
CA VAL A 222 -1.94 9.37 -5.66
C VAL A 222 -3.22 10.02 -6.17
N SER A 223 -3.28 10.43 -7.44
CA SER A 223 -4.48 11.06 -8.01
C SER A 223 -5.70 10.13 -7.96
N VAL A 224 -5.54 8.87 -8.33
CA VAL A 224 -6.60 7.85 -8.23
C VAL A 224 -7.02 7.63 -6.78
N SER A 225 -6.07 7.58 -5.84
CA SER A 225 -6.38 7.44 -4.42
C SER A 225 -7.18 8.62 -3.86
N VAL A 226 -6.90 9.84 -4.32
CA VAL A 226 -7.62 11.06 -3.94
C VAL A 226 -9.05 11.04 -4.47
N LEU A 227 -9.25 10.60 -5.73
CA LEU A 227 -10.59 10.45 -6.31
C LEU A 227 -11.40 9.39 -5.57
N TRP A 228 -10.76 8.27 -5.20
CA TRP A 228 -11.39 7.19 -4.46
C TRP A 228 -11.85 7.64 -3.06
N ILE A 229 -10.98 8.28 -2.28
CA ILE A 229 -11.35 8.75 -0.94
C ILE A 229 -12.39 9.88 -0.98
N ARG A 230 -12.35 10.74 -2.00
CA ARG A 230 -13.39 11.74 -2.24
C ARG A 230 -14.75 11.07 -2.46
N ASN A 231 -14.81 10.00 -3.26
CA ASN A 231 -16.05 9.26 -3.48
C ASN A 231 -16.59 8.67 -2.17
N LEU A 232 -15.72 8.09 -1.34
CA LEU A 232 -16.08 7.55 -0.03
C LEU A 232 -16.65 8.62 0.91
N TRP A 233 -16.04 9.81 0.96
CA TRP A 233 -16.60 10.94 1.71
C TRP A 233 -17.98 11.35 1.21
N VAL A 234 -18.16 11.44 -0.12
CA VAL A 234 -19.44 11.80 -0.72
C VAL A 234 -20.53 10.79 -0.36
N LEU A 235 -20.24 9.49 -0.45
CA LEU A 235 -21.17 8.43 -0.06
C LEU A 235 -21.54 8.52 1.43
N PHE A 236 -20.55 8.68 2.30
CA PHE A 236 -20.75 8.82 3.75
C PHE A 236 -21.68 9.99 4.10
N PHE A 237 -21.47 11.17 3.51
CA PHE A 237 -22.34 12.32 3.77
C PHE A 237 -23.74 12.16 3.17
N LYS A 238 -23.87 11.51 2.01
CA LYS A 238 -25.17 11.18 1.40
C LYS A 238 -25.98 10.25 2.31
N GLU A 239 -25.38 9.16 2.80
CA GLU A 239 -26.01 8.22 3.72
C GLU A 239 -26.45 8.91 5.01
N LYS A 240 -25.55 9.69 5.63
CA LYS A 240 -25.86 10.44 6.85
C LYS A 240 -27.03 11.42 6.65
N ARG A 241 -27.11 12.08 5.48
CA ARG A 241 -28.22 12.96 5.14
C ARG A 241 -29.53 12.18 4.99
N ASN A 242 -29.51 11.06 4.27
CA ASN A 242 -30.69 10.23 4.05
C ASN A 242 -31.22 9.64 5.35
N SER A 243 -30.34 9.15 6.24
CA SER A 243 -30.74 8.67 7.57
C SER A 243 -31.34 9.76 8.45
N LYS A 244 -30.86 11.02 8.34
CA LYS A 244 -31.46 12.16 9.05
C LYS A 244 -32.85 12.50 8.51
N ILE A 245 -33.06 12.41 7.20
CA ILE A 245 -34.37 12.65 6.58
C ILE A 245 -35.37 11.55 6.99
N ALA A 246 -34.97 10.29 6.92
CA ALA A 246 -35.81 9.16 7.35
C ALA A 246 -36.30 9.30 8.79
N LYS A 247 -35.41 9.72 9.72
CA LYS A 247 -35.77 9.99 11.13
C LYS A 247 -36.69 11.20 11.34
N LYS A 248 -36.85 12.08 10.36
CA LYS A 248 -37.76 13.24 10.44
C LYS A 248 -39.16 12.94 9.88
N ILE A 249 -39.28 11.88 9.08
CA ILE A 249 -40.54 11.45 8.44
C ILE A 249 -41.27 10.42 9.33
N GLN A 250 -40.56 9.83 10.29
CA GLN A 250 -41.06 8.89 11.30
C GLN A 250 -41.45 9.61 12.59
#